data_AF-A0A4T2GMX4-F1
#
_entry.id   AF-A0A4T2GMX4-F1
#
_cell.length_a   1.000
_cell.length_b   1.000
_cell.length_c   1.000
_cell.angle_alpha   90.00
_cell.angle_beta   90.00
_cell.angle_gamma   90.00
#
_symmetry.space_group_name_H-M   'P 1'
#
loop_
_entity.id
_entity.type
_entity.pdbx_description
1 polymer ?
#
loop_
_entity_poly.entity_id
_entity_poly.type
_entity_poly.pdbx_seq_one_letter_code
_entity_poly.pdbx_strand_id
1 'polypeptide(L)'
;MGIEKTVSELAEILGVSRQAMNNRVKSLPEEYVEKNDKGVTVVNRAGLVKLEEIYKTTIFEDEPVSDEVRQREILEIRIDEKNDEIIRLYDQILAKDKQIAEKDEQLRIKDVQIAEKDKQLDQQQQLTLKAMADKDVLKLELEEAKAHVEEVKAKGFFARLFGK
;
A
#
# COMPACT_ATOMS: atom_id res chain seq x y z
N MET A 1 -24.21 -28.04 -33.83
CA MET A 1 -25.40 -28.89 -33.59
C MET A 1 -25.37 -29.25 -32.12
N GLY A 2 -26.47 -29.05 -31.39
CA GLY A 2 -26.54 -29.46 -29.98
C GLY A 2 -26.42 -30.99 -29.87
N ILE A 3 -25.81 -31.47 -28.80
CA ILE A 3 -25.78 -32.90 -28.50
C ILE A 3 -27.18 -33.30 -28.02
N GLU A 4 -27.86 -34.12 -28.81
CA GLU A 4 -29.19 -34.66 -28.49
C GLU A 4 -29.21 -36.18 -28.74
N LYS A 5 -30.07 -36.90 -28.02
CA LYS A 5 -30.30 -38.34 -28.23
C LYS A 5 -31.78 -38.67 -28.21
N THR A 6 -32.20 -39.53 -29.12
CA THR A 6 -33.54 -40.11 -29.14
C THR A 6 -33.71 -41.13 -28.01
N VAL A 7 -34.97 -41.42 -27.67
CA VAL A 7 -35.32 -42.50 -26.73
C VAL A 7 -34.72 -43.85 -27.13
N SER A 8 -34.59 -44.12 -28.44
CA SER A 8 -34.02 -45.38 -28.94
C SER A 8 -32.52 -45.46 -28.69
N GLU A 9 -31.78 -44.40 -28.99
CA GLU A 9 -30.33 -44.36 -28.76
C GLU A 9 -30.01 -44.42 -27.26
N LEU A 10 -30.78 -43.71 -26.44
CA LEU A 10 -30.65 -43.77 -24.98
C LEU A 10 -30.91 -45.17 -24.42
N ALA A 11 -31.91 -45.87 -24.93
CA ALA A 11 -32.21 -47.23 -24.50
C ALA A 11 -31.06 -48.20 -24.83
N GLU A 12 -30.46 -48.05 -26.00
CA GLU A 12 -29.31 -48.83 -26.45
C GLU A 12 -28.06 -48.56 -25.60
N ILE A 13 -27.71 -47.27 -25.41
CA ILE A 13 -26.53 -46.85 -24.63
C ILE A 13 -26.66 -47.28 -23.16
N LEU A 14 -27.85 -47.11 -22.56
CA LEU A 14 -28.07 -47.38 -21.15
C LEU A 14 -28.45 -48.84 -20.86
N GLY A 15 -28.52 -49.71 -21.87
CA GLY A 15 -28.81 -51.13 -21.70
C GLY A 15 -30.20 -51.43 -21.13
N VAL A 16 -31.19 -50.57 -21.40
CA VAL A 16 -32.58 -50.74 -20.91
C VAL A 16 -33.58 -50.85 -22.05
N SER A 17 -34.77 -51.36 -21.76
CA SER A 17 -35.81 -51.46 -22.80
C SER A 17 -36.26 -50.08 -23.29
N ARG A 18 -36.57 -49.97 -24.58
CA ARG A 18 -37.12 -48.72 -25.17
C ARG A 18 -38.35 -48.21 -24.42
N GLN A 19 -39.20 -49.11 -23.93
CA GLN A 19 -40.39 -48.74 -23.16
C GLN A 19 -40.03 -48.17 -21.78
N ALA A 20 -39.05 -48.75 -21.09
CA ALA A 20 -38.55 -48.22 -19.82
C ALA A 20 -37.91 -46.83 -20.00
N MET A 21 -37.11 -46.66 -21.07
CA MET A 21 -36.52 -45.36 -21.41
C MET A 21 -37.57 -44.32 -21.77
N ASN A 22 -38.61 -44.69 -22.53
CA ASN A 22 -39.71 -43.79 -22.85
C ASN A 22 -40.44 -43.29 -21.58
N ASN A 23 -40.67 -44.18 -20.62
CA ASN A 23 -41.27 -43.79 -19.34
C ASN A 23 -40.35 -42.86 -18.54
N ARG A 24 -39.04 -43.11 -18.57
CA ARG A 24 -38.05 -42.22 -17.94
C ARG A 24 -38.04 -40.83 -18.59
N VAL A 25 -38.01 -40.76 -19.92
CA VAL A 25 -38.00 -39.48 -20.66
C VAL A 25 -39.29 -38.69 -20.40
N LYS A 26 -40.46 -39.35 -20.33
CA LYS A 26 -41.73 -38.70 -19.94
C LYS A 26 -41.74 -38.16 -18.50
N SER A 27 -40.87 -38.66 -17.63
CA SER A 27 -40.73 -38.17 -16.25
C SER A 27 -39.72 -37.02 -16.13
N LEU A 28 -38.99 -36.69 -17.19
CA LEU A 28 -38.09 -35.55 -17.20
C LEU A 28 -38.89 -34.24 -17.33
N PRO A 29 -38.39 -33.14 -16.76
CA PRO A 29 -38.88 -31.79 -17.03
C PRO A 29 -38.97 -31.48 -18.53
N GLU A 30 -39.97 -30.69 -18.93
CA GLU A 30 -40.18 -30.30 -20.34
C GLU A 30 -38.96 -29.55 -20.93
N GLU A 31 -38.21 -28.83 -20.11
CA GLU A 31 -36.96 -28.14 -20.49
C GLU A 31 -35.83 -29.09 -20.96
N TYR A 32 -35.94 -30.39 -20.71
CA TYR A 32 -34.94 -31.41 -21.11
C TYR A 32 -35.35 -32.21 -22.34
N VAL A 33 -36.57 -32.01 -22.85
CA VAL A 33 -37.15 -32.84 -23.88
C VAL A 33 -37.70 -31.97 -25.00
N GLU A 34 -37.26 -32.21 -26.22
CA GLU A 34 -37.70 -31.46 -27.39
C GLU A 34 -38.03 -32.36 -28.58
N LYS A 35 -38.53 -31.73 -29.65
CA LYS A 35 -38.82 -32.40 -30.92
C LYS A 35 -37.79 -31.94 -31.94
N ASN A 36 -37.07 -32.89 -32.54
CA ASN A 36 -36.14 -32.57 -33.63
C ASN A 36 -36.89 -32.27 -34.94
N ASP A 37 -36.13 -31.93 -35.99
CA ASP A 37 -36.65 -31.59 -37.33
C ASP A 37 -37.53 -32.67 -37.97
N LYS A 38 -37.45 -33.91 -37.48
CA LYS A 38 -38.24 -35.06 -37.94
C LYS A 38 -39.47 -35.34 -37.06
N GLY A 39 -39.76 -34.49 -36.06
CA GLY A 39 -40.85 -34.66 -35.10
C GLY A 39 -40.61 -35.76 -34.06
N VAL A 40 -39.38 -36.26 -33.94
CA VAL A 40 -39.01 -37.31 -32.98
C VAL A 40 -38.65 -36.67 -31.65
N THR A 41 -39.09 -37.28 -30.55
CA THR A 41 -38.72 -36.85 -29.19
C THR A 41 -37.26 -37.15 -28.92
N VAL A 42 -36.50 -36.11 -28.56
CA VAL A 42 -35.09 -36.15 -28.22
C VAL A 42 -34.87 -35.52 -26.84
N VAL A 43 -33.81 -35.95 -26.17
CA VAL A 43 -33.34 -35.37 -24.91
C VAL A 43 -32.15 -34.49 -25.21
N ASN A 44 -32.21 -33.23 -24.77
CA ASN A 44 -31.15 -32.25 -24.98
C ASN A 44 -29.99 -32.46 -24.00
N ARG A 45 -28.87 -31.75 -24.22
CA ARG A 45 -27.64 -31.89 -23.41
C ARG A 45 -27.88 -31.84 -21.90
N ALA A 46 -28.69 -30.91 -21.41
CA ALA A 46 -28.99 -30.80 -19.97
C ALA A 46 -29.71 -32.05 -19.45
N GLY A 47 -30.68 -32.57 -20.22
CA GLY A 47 -31.34 -33.83 -19.92
C GLY A 47 -30.41 -35.04 -19.98
N LEU A 48 -29.47 -35.07 -20.92
CA LEU A 48 -28.48 -36.14 -21.03
C LEU A 48 -27.59 -36.21 -19.78
N VAL A 49 -27.08 -35.06 -19.29
CA VAL A 49 -26.30 -35.00 -18.03
C VAL A 49 -27.10 -35.58 -16.87
N LYS A 50 -28.40 -35.26 -16.80
CA LYS A 50 -29.26 -35.79 -15.73
C LYS A 50 -29.43 -37.31 -15.83
N LEU A 51 -29.53 -37.85 -17.04
CA LEU A 51 -29.60 -39.28 -17.28
C LEU A 51 -28.27 -39.98 -16.94
N GLU A 52 -27.13 -39.40 -17.26
CA GLU A 52 -25.81 -39.92 -16.83
C GLU A 52 -25.70 -39.98 -15.31
N GLU A 53 -26.20 -38.96 -14.60
CA GLU A 53 -26.23 -38.93 -13.15
C GLU A 53 -27.08 -40.07 -12.56
N ILE A 54 -28.21 -40.39 -13.19
CA ILE A 54 -29.15 -41.44 -12.75
C ILE A 54 -28.60 -42.84 -13.04
N TYR A 55 -28.10 -43.05 -14.26
CA TYR A 55 -27.69 -44.37 -14.75
C TYR A 55 -26.20 -44.66 -14.53
N LYS A 56 -25.43 -43.70 -14.02
CA LYS A 56 -23.98 -43.80 -13.78
C LYS A 56 -23.21 -44.33 -15.00
N THR A 57 -23.72 -43.99 -16.18
CA THR A 57 -23.24 -44.44 -17.48
C THR A 57 -23.06 -43.22 -18.35
N THR A 58 -21.89 -43.09 -18.99
CA THR A 58 -21.62 -42.00 -19.94
C THR A 58 -22.49 -42.20 -21.18
N ILE A 59 -23.28 -41.19 -21.50
CA ILE A 59 -24.19 -41.12 -22.66
C ILE A 59 -23.56 -40.30 -23.78
N PHE A 60 -22.77 -39.28 -23.43
CA PHE A 60 -22.03 -38.48 -24.38
C PHE A 60 -20.70 -38.02 -23.78
N GLU A 61 -19.72 -37.76 -24.64
CA GLU A 61 -18.47 -37.12 -24.26
C GLU A 61 -18.52 -35.68 -24.78
N ASP A 62 -18.32 -34.71 -23.89
CA ASP A 62 -18.06 -33.34 -24.34
C ASP A 62 -16.73 -33.30 -25.10
N GLU A 63 -16.69 -32.56 -26.20
CA GLU A 63 -15.45 -32.33 -26.92
C GLU A 63 -14.46 -31.62 -25.98
N PRO A 64 -13.23 -32.16 -25.80
CA PRO A 64 -12.28 -31.57 -24.87
C PRO A 64 -11.97 -30.14 -25.32
N VAL A 65 -12.08 -29.19 -24.37
CA VAL A 65 -11.59 -27.83 -24.58
C VAL A 65 -10.14 -27.92 -25.03
N SER A 66 -9.81 -27.31 -26.18
CA SER A 66 -8.46 -27.41 -26.73
C SER A 66 -7.43 -26.85 -25.72
N ASP A 67 -6.24 -27.43 -25.72
CA ASP A 67 -5.17 -26.98 -24.82
C ASP A 67 -4.81 -25.50 -25.05
N GLU A 68 -5.01 -24.97 -26.27
CA GLU A 68 -4.83 -23.54 -26.56
C GLU A 68 -5.81 -22.63 -25.81
N VAL A 69 -7.08 -23.03 -25.70
CA VAL A 69 -8.09 -22.25 -24.96
C VAL A 69 -7.77 -22.27 -23.47
N ARG A 70 -7.38 -23.44 -22.94
CA ARG A 70 -6.97 -23.59 -21.54
C ARG A 70 -5.71 -22.77 -21.22
N GLN A 71 -4.73 -22.78 -22.11
CA GLN A 71 -3.51 -21.96 -21.96
C GLN A 71 -3.82 -20.47 -22.01
N ARG A 72 -4.74 -20.05 -22.88
CA ARG A 72 -5.17 -18.65 -22.97
C ARG A 72 -5.82 -18.18 -21.67
N GLU A 73 -6.77 -18.93 -21.11
CA GLU A 73 -7.39 -18.59 -19.83
C GLU A 73 -6.35 -18.46 -18.70
N ILE A 74 -5.40 -19.39 -18.62
CA ILE A 74 -4.33 -19.34 -17.60
C ILE A 74 -3.46 -18.09 -17.78
N LEU A 75 -3.14 -17.73 -19.03
CA LEU A 75 -2.35 -16.54 -19.32
C LEU A 75 -3.11 -15.26 -18.99
N GLU A 76 -4.41 -15.20 -19.27
CA GLU A 76 -5.27 -14.07 -18.97
C GLU A 76 -5.34 -13.83 -17.45
N ILE A 77 -5.62 -14.87 -16.67
CA ILE A 77 -5.60 -14.80 -15.19
C ILE A 77 -4.26 -14.28 -14.68
N ARG A 78 -3.14 -14.80 -15.23
CA ARG A 78 -1.80 -14.38 -14.82
C ARG A 78 -1.52 -12.91 -15.18
N ILE A 79 -2.02 -12.43 -16.31
CA ILE A 79 -1.87 -11.03 -16.72
C ILE A 79 -2.63 -10.13 -15.75
N ASP A 80 -3.86 -10.49 -15.40
CA ASP A 80 -4.67 -9.73 -14.44
C ASP A 80 -4.03 -9.66 -13.06
N GLU A 81 -3.56 -10.80 -12.54
CA GLU A 81 -2.82 -10.86 -11.27
C GLU A 81 -1.59 -9.93 -11.26
N LYS A 82 -0.85 -9.91 -12.38
CA LYS A 82 0.33 -9.04 -12.54
C LYS A 82 -0.07 -7.57 -12.64
N ASN A 83 -1.16 -7.25 -13.32
CA ASN A 83 -1.66 -5.87 -13.43
C ASN A 83 -2.09 -5.34 -12.04
N ASP A 84 -2.76 -6.16 -11.23
CA ASP A 84 -3.13 -5.80 -9.86
C ASP A 84 -1.91 -5.59 -8.95
N GLU A 85 -0.84 -6.35 -9.15
CA GLU A 85 0.42 -6.14 -8.44
C GLU A 85 1.10 -4.84 -8.88
N ILE A 86 1.12 -4.53 -10.19
CA ILE A 86 1.67 -3.29 -10.73
C ILE A 86 0.96 -2.08 -10.13
N ILE A 87 -0.38 -2.08 -10.08
CA ILE A 87 -1.17 -0.99 -9.49
C ILE A 87 -0.80 -0.79 -8.02
N ARG A 88 -0.75 -1.88 -7.24
CA ARG A 88 -0.37 -1.83 -5.81
C ARG A 88 1.04 -1.29 -5.60
N LEU A 89 2.00 -1.68 -6.44
CA LEU A 89 3.37 -1.16 -6.36
C LEU A 89 3.44 0.32 -6.72
N TYR A 90 2.69 0.74 -7.74
CA TYR A 90 2.62 2.14 -8.15
C TYR A 90 2.06 3.04 -7.05
N ASP A 91 0.97 2.63 -6.40
CA ASP A 91 0.38 3.35 -5.26
C ASP A 91 1.36 3.46 -4.07
N GLN A 92 2.13 2.40 -3.80
CA GLN A 92 3.17 2.43 -2.77
C GLN A 92 4.29 3.41 -3.09
N ILE A 93 4.71 3.48 -4.36
CA ILE A 93 5.73 4.44 -4.80
C ILE A 93 5.21 5.87 -4.60
N LEU A 94 4.00 6.17 -5.07
CA LEU A 94 3.37 7.48 -4.88
C LEU A 94 3.27 7.88 -3.40
N ALA A 95 2.89 6.94 -2.53
CA ALA A 95 2.81 7.19 -1.10
C ALA A 95 4.20 7.48 -0.49
N LYS A 96 5.24 6.75 -0.93
CA LYS A 96 6.62 6.98 -0.49
C LYS A 96 7.17 8.32 -0.98
N ASP A 97 6.91 8.69 -2.22
CA ASP A 97 7.33 9.98 -2.78
C ASP A 97 6.73 11.14 -1.99
N LYS A 98 5.44 11.05 -1.62
CA LYS A 98 4.81 12.04 -0.75
C LYS A 98 5.48 12.12 0.62
N GLN A 99 5.78 10.98 1.25
CA GLN A 99 6.48 10.94 2.54
C GLN A 99 7.88 11.55 2.46
N ILE A 100 8.61 11.31 1.36
CA ILE A 100 9.93 11.91 1.13
C ILE A 100 9.80 13.43 1.04
N ALA A 101 8.87 13.94 0.22
CA ALA A 101 8.65 15.37 0.09
C ALA A 101 8.29 16.05 1.42
N GLU A 102 7.46 15.41 2.25
CA GLU A 102 7.11 15.93 3.59
C GLU A 102 8.32 15.96 4.53
N LYS A 103 9.20 14.95 4.46
CA LYS A 103 10.43 14.91 5.27
C LYS A 103 11.45 15.94 4.81
N ASP A 104 11.59 16.14 3.50
CA ASP A 104 12.51 17.13 2.94
C ASP A 104 12.11 18.55 3.37
N GLU A 105 10.82 18.88 3.37
CA GLU A 105 10.36 20.18 3.88
C GLU A 105 10.62 20.33 5.37
N GLN A 106 10.43 19.27 6.16
CA GLN A 106 10.77 19.29 7.59
C GLN A 106 12.27 19.51 7.83
N LEU A 107 13.14 18.88 7.04
CA LEU A 107 14.59 19.10 7.10
C LEU A 107 14.92 20.55 6.78
N ARG A 108 14.34 21.11 5.71
CA ARG A 108 14.54 22.51 5.33
C ARG A 108 14.16 23.48 6.45
N ILE A 109 13.01 23.25 7.11
CA ILE A 109 12.57 24.06 8.26
C ILE A 109 13.57 23.94 9.43
N LYS A 110 14.05 22.73 9.72
CA LYS A 110 15.03 22.50 10.79
C LYS A 110 16.35 23.18 10.50
N ASP A 111 16.83 23.15 9.26
CA ASP A 111 18.08 23.82 8.88
C ASP A 111 17.99 25.33 9.07
N VAL A 112 16.86 25.95 8.71
CA VAL A 112 16.62 27.38 8.97
C VAL A 112 16.63 27.68 10.47
N GLN A 113 15.99 26.83 11.29
CA GLN A 113 15.98 27.01 12.74
C GLN A 113 17.38 26.85 13.37
N ILE A 114 18.19 25.93 12.86
CA ILE A 114 19.57 25.74 13.32
C ILE A 114 20.38 27.00 12.99
N ALA A 115 20.31 27.49 11.75
CA ALA A 115 21.00 28.71 11.35
C ALA A 115 20.62 29.93 12.19
N GLU A 116 19.35 30.07 12.56
CA GLU A 116 18.89 31.14 13.43
C GLU A 116 19.42 30.99 14.87
N LYS A 117 19.43 29.77 15.41
CA LYS A 117 20.02 29.50 16.74
C LYS A 117 21.53 29.74 16.76
N ASP A 118 22.25 29.33 15.73
CA ASP A 118 23.69 29.57 15.63
C ASP A 118 23.99 31.07 15.64
N LYS A 119 23.22 31.86 14.89
CA LYS A 119 23.34 33.33 14.91
C LYS A 119 23.08 33.93 16.30
N GLN A 120 22.06 33.45 17.01
CA GLN A 120 21.77 33.91 18.37
C GLN A 120 22.90 33.53 19.34
N LEU A 121 23.47 32.34 19.18
CA LEU A 121 24.57 31.85 20.01
C LEU A 121 25.84 32.67 19.78
N ASP A 122 26.17 32.99 18.52
CA ASP A 122 27.27 33.89 18.17
C ASP A 122 27.08 35.29 18.78
N GLN A 123 25.87 35.85 18.68
CA GLN A 123 25.55 37.13 19.31
C GLN A 123 25.74 37.09 20.82
N GLN A 124 25.29 36.02 21.48
CA GLN A 124 25.44 35.84 22.91
C GLN A 124 26.92 35.72 23.32
N GLN A 125 27.73 35.00 22.54
CA GLN A 125 29.17 34.89 22.76
C GLN A 125 29.85 36.26 22.65
N GLN A 126 29.54 37.04 21.61
CA GLN A 126 30.09 38.39 21.44
C GLN A 126 29.71 39.33 22.59
N LEU A 127 28.44 39.34 23.00
CA LEU A 127 27.97 40.14 24.14
C LEU A 127 28.66 39.73 25.44
N THR A 128 28.87 38.42 25.64
CA THR A 128 29.57 37.88 26.82
C THR A 128 31.03 38.32 26.84
N LEU A 129 31.74 38.21 25.72
CA LEU A 129 33.13 38.66 25.59
C LEU A 129 33.25 40.17 25.86
N LYS A 130 32.33 40.97 25.31
CA LYS A 130 32.29 42.41 25.56
C LYS A 130 32.06 42.74 27.03
N ALA A 131 31.07 42.10 27.66
CA ALA A 131 30.78 42.30 29.08
C ALA A 131 31.95 41.89 30.00
N MET A 132 32.71 40.86 29.62
CA MET A 132 33.93 40.46 30.33
C MET A 132 35.03 41.52 30.19
N ALA A 133 35.27 42.04 28.98
CA ALA A 133 36.24 43.10 28.76
C ALA A 133 35.89 44.38 29.53
N ASP A 134 34.62 44.82 29.45
CA ASP A 134 34.14 46.01 30.18
C ASP A 134 34.30 45.83 31.71
N LYS A 135 34.04 44.63 32.24
CA LYS A 135 34.24 44.32 33.65
C LYS A 135 35.70 44.43 34.07
N ASP A 136 36.64 43.98 33.24
CA ASP A 136 38.06 44.06 33.56
C ASP A 136 38.59 45.49 33.49
N VAL A 137 38.11 46.31 32.54
CA VAL A 137 38.39 47.76 32.52
C VAL A 137 37.87 48.44 33.79
N LEU A 138 36.62 48.19 34.17
CA LEU A 138 36.03 48.78 35.38
C LEU A 138 36.77 48.40 36.67
N LYS A 139 37.35 47.19 36.73
CA LYS A 139 38.21 46.80 37.87
C LYS A 139 39.49 47.64 37.93
N LEU A 140 40.15 47.85 36.79
CA LEU A 140 41.35 48.68 36.71
C LEU A 140 41.04 50.12 37.12
N GLU A 141 39.98 50.72 36.58
CA GLU A 141 39.53 52.07 36.97
C GLU A 141 39.21 52.16 38.46
N LEU A 142 38.59 51.12 39.04
CA LEU A 142 38.29 51.06 40.47
C LEU A 142 39.57 50.96 41.33
N GLU A 143 40.57 50.20 40.89
CA GLU A 143 41.88 50.10 41.55
C GLU A 143 42.64 51.42 41.49
N GLU A 144 42.67 52.08 40.34
CA GLU A 144 43.26 53.42 40.17
C GLU A 144 42.57 54.47 41.05
N ALA A 145 41.23 54.48 41.06
CA ALA A 145 40.46 55.38 41.90
C ALA A 145 40.73 55.15 43.40
N LYS A 146 40.84 53.89 43.84
CA LYS A 146 41.21 53.55 45.23
C LYS A 146 42.61 54.03 45.56
N ALA A 147 43.59 53.79 44.69
CA ALA A 147 44.97 54.25 44.88
C ALA A 147 45.05 55.77 45.00
N HIS A 148 44.36 56.52 44.14
CA HIS A 148 44.27 57.98 44.24
C HIS A 148 43.64 58.44 45.56
N VAL A 149 42.56 57.79 46.02
CA VAL A 149 41.93 58.12 47.30
C VAL A 149 42.88 57.85 48.47
N GLU A 150 43.63 56.75 48.45
CA GLU A 150 44.63 56.44 49.48
C GLU A 150 45.77 57.45 49.49
N GLU A 151 46.28 57.85 48.32
CA GLU A 151 47.33 58.86 48.20
C GLU A 151 46.88 60.22 48.75
N VAL A 152 45.66 60.67 48.40
CA VAL A 152 45.07 61.91 48.92
C VAL A 152 44.86 61.83 50.42
N LYS A 153 44.37 60.70 50.94
CA LYS A 153 44.23 60.48 52.39
C LYS A 153 45.57 60.52 53.10
N ALA A 154 46.60 59.88 52.55
CA ALA A 154 47.95 59.88 53.10
C ALA A 154 48.51 61.31 53.11
N LYS A 155 48.46 62.05 52.00
CA LYS A 155 48.88 63.46 51.92
C LYS A 155 48.13 64.35 52.93
N GLY A 156 46.81 64.21 53.04
CA GLY A 156 45.99 64.95 54.01
C GLY A 156 46.22 64.54 55.48
N PHE A 157 46.65 63.29 55.72
CA PHE A 157 47.07 62.81 57.03
C PHE A 157 48.43 63.39 57.42
N PHE A 158 49.43 63.35 56.53
CA PHE A 158 50.75 63.95 56.77
C PHE A 158 50.67 65.47 56.97
N ALA A 159 49.83 66.17 56.20
CA ALA A 159 49.59 67.60 56.39
C ALA A 159 48.99 67.94 57.77
N ARG A 160 48.13 67.07 58.33
CA ARG A 160 47.58 67.22 59.68
C ARG A 160 48.56 66.82 60.79
N LEU A 161 49.40 65.82 60.55
CA LEU A 161 50.31 65.25 61.55
C LEU A 161 51.61 66.06 61.70
N PHE A 162 52.11 66.63 60.61
CA PHE A 162 53.38 67.39 60.57
C PHE A 162 53.20 68.88 60.25
N GLY A 163 51.97 69.39 60.38
CA GLY A 163 51.62 70.76 60.02
C GLY A 163 52.54 71.82 60.65
N LYS A 164 53.32 72.48 59.79
CA LYS A 164 53.30 73.94 59.67
C LYS A 164 52.38 74.30 58.52
#